data_AF-A0A0G0VG65-F1
#
_entry.id   AF-A0A0G0VG65-F1
#
_cell.length_a   1.000
_cell.length_b   1.000
_cell.length_c   1.000
_cell.angle_alpha   90.00
_cell.angle_beta   90.00
_cell.angle_gamma   90.00
#
_symmetry.space_group_name_H-M   'P 1'
#
loop_
_entity.id
_entity.type
_entity.pdbx_description
1 polymer ?
#
loop_
_entity_poly.entity_id
_entity_poly.type
_entity_poly.pdbx_seq_one_letter_code
_entity_poly.pdbx_strand_id
1 'polypeptide(L)'
;MVERQTKFEELPVFDSLRLLEGARSVISYGEMTIEKREKGVRTNVSNIEVLLPFFLDKMGLIKGRLEGESGFMKDPTAAIIGSHLHNIDALLSLVANRSTGTLVKSVFPTYTPKERLSFEHATDDIISFERGNLFELMTGAVANYKEIYLKNKAAQFGQPPLFPGVKSNIEREIEVITDPQTGESEKRLIDSWASEFMKPSPLTWEFRNDVILQREVDIVLNLANEGLQFTGRLDSIVRLERMDKLVVSQITDFKTGKARVKTDLEKEIALRQILMMRLMAEWFTARFLVGRKSLNMETSAFIFKKNFGNKTVERRLDQFAYRRFDKNTGTMSVEVADISDQSRIEMEKWLMWYGAMVHKFEREVRNLIRNKTQFDIRNLELVK
;
A
#
# COMPACT_ATOMS: atom_id res chain seq x y z
N MET A 1 -13.40 -14.13 25.89
CA MET A 1 -13.69 -12.82 25.24
C MET A 1 -12.37 -12.23 24.80
N VAL A 2 -12.12 -12.12 23.50
CA VAL A 2 -10.91 -11.46 22.99
C VAL A 2 -11.25 -9.98 22.86
N GLU A 3 -10.71 -9.16 23.76
CA GLU A 3 -10.76 -7.70 23.64
C GLU A 3 -10.03 -7.30 22.36
N ARG A 4 -10.77 -6.80 21.36
CA ARG A 4 -10.16 -6.09 20.23
C ARG A 4 -9.62 -4.77 20.77
N GLN A 5 -8.31 -4.67 20.93
CA GLN A 5 -7.64 -3.39 21.17
C GLN A 5 -7.72 -2.57 19.88
N THR A 6 -8.72 -1.68 19.79
CA THR A 6 -8.64 -0.53 18.89
C THR A 6 -7.65 0.45 19.50
N LYS A 7 -6.39 0.43 19.03
CA LYS A 7 -5.41 1.44 19.41
C LYS A 7 -5.48 2.59 18.41
N PHE A 8 -5.88 3.76 18.91
CA PHE A 8 -5.62 5.02 18.25
C PHE A 8 -4.18 5.38 18.60
N GLU A 9 -3.27 5.25 17.65
CA GLU A 9 -1.92 5.77 17.79
C GLU A 9 -1.85 7.04 16.94
N GLU A 10 -1.91 8.21 17.59
CA GLU A 10 -1.42 9.43 16.96
C GLU A 10 0.07 9.20 16.69
N LEU A 11 0.44 9.14 15.40
CA LEU A 11 1.85 9.08 15.03
C LEU A 11 2.45 10.45 15.34
N PRO A 12 3.39 10.55 16.30
CA PRO A 12 3.96 11.83 16.68
C PRO A 12 4.61 12.49 15.46
N VAL A 13 4.25 13.75 15.21
CA VAL A 13 4.91 14.60 14.23
C VAL A 13 6.25 14.98 14.84
N PHE A 14 7.33 14.33 14.43
CA PHE A 14 8.65 14.87 14.73
C PHE A 14 8.89 16.04 13.80
N ASP A 15 9.06 17.22 14.41
CA ASP A 15 9.21 18.54 13.80
C ASP A 15 9.80 18.47 12.39
N SER A 16 8.90 18.41 11.40
CA SER A 16 9.20 18.71 10.01
C SER A 16 10.03 20.01 9.92
N LEU A 17 9.79 20.95 10.84
CA LEU A 17 10.57 22.16 11.04
C LEU A 17 12.08 21.93 11.24
N ARG A 18 12.53 20.91 11.98
CA ARG A 18 13.97 20.64 12.18
C ARG A 18 14.62 19.99 10.97
N LEU A 19 13.93 19.06 10.31
CA LEU A 19 14.34 18.53 9.00
C LEU A 19 14.46 19.68 7.98
N LEU A 20 13.47 20.57 7.96
CA LEU A 20 13.42 21.74 7.08
C LEU A 20 14.49 22.77 7.43
N GLU A 21 14.78 23.00 8.73
CA GLU A 21 15.82 23.92 9.23
C GLU A 21 17.22 23.45 8.84
N GLY A 22 17.55 22.19 9.10
CA GLY A 22 18.81 21.58 8.65
C GLY A 22 18.93 21.49 7.12
N ALA A 23 17.79 21.51 6.42
CA ALA A 23 17.74 21.42 4.97
C ALA A 23 17.63 22.78 4.24
N ARG A 24 17.51 23.93 4.93
CA ARG A 24 17.19 25.22 4.27
C ARG A 24 18.14 25.57 3.12
N SER A 25 19.44 25.35 3.29
CA SER A 25 20.44 25.60 2.25
C SER A 25 20.32 24.62 1.08
N VAL A 26 19.91 23.37 1.33
CA VAL A 26 19.72 22.32 0.32
C VAL A 26 18.41 22.49 -0.44
N ILE A 27 17.34 22.90 0.24
CA ILE A 27 16.05 23.26 -0.37
C ILE A 27 16.25 24.46 -1.29
N SER A 28 16.90 25.52 -0.81
CA SER A 28 17.23 26.71 -1.62
C SER A 28 18.10 26.34 -2.83
N TYR A 29 19.11 25.47 -2.65
CA TYR A 29 19.92 24.96 -3.76
C TYR A 29 19.11 24.11 -4.74
N GLY A 30 18.22 23.25 -4.25
CA GLY A 30 17.32 22.43 -5.05
C GLY A 30 16.37 23.29 -5.89
N GLU A 31 15.74 24.28 -5.27
CA GLU A 31 14.89 25.28 -5.96
C GLU A 31 15.65 25.98 -7.09
N MET A 32 16.95 26.27 -6.91
CA MET A 32 17.80 26.86 -7.94
C MET A 32 18.31 25.86 -9.00
N THR A 33 18.38 24.56 -8.72
CA THR A 33 18.92 23.54 -9.67
C THR A 33 17.86 22.81 -10.47
N ILE A 34 16.59 22.83 -10.07
CA ILE A 34 15.52 22.08 -10.77
C ILE A 34 15.12 22.74 -12.12
N GLU A 35 15.58 23.95 -12.43
CA GLU A 35 15.18 24.65 -13.66
C GLU A 35 15.55 23.94 -14.97
N LYS A 36 16.43 22.92 -15.00
CA LYS A 36 16.82 22.22 -16.25
C LYS A 36 17.19 20.74 -16.09
N ARG A 37 16.20 19.84 -15.96
CA ARG A 37 16.44 18.39 -16.21
C ARG A 37 15.37 17.77 -17.09
N GLU A 38 15.80 17.17 -18.21
CA GLU A 38 14.93 16.50 -19.19
C GLU A 38 14.44 15.10 -18.75
N LYS A 39 15.11 14.45 -17.78
CA LYS A 39 14.76 13.11 -17.29
C LYS A 39 14.58 13.11 -15.79
N GLY A 40 13.35 12.86 -15.34
CA GLY A 40 13.04 12.73 -13.93
C GLY A 40 13.50 11.41 -13.30
N VAL A 41 13.68 11.40 -11.98
CA VAL A 41 13.96 10.17 -11.22
C VAL A 41 12.64 9.54 -10.80
N ARG A 42 12.47 8.23 -11.05
CA ARG A 42 11.32 7.46 -10.55
C ARG A 42 11.65 6.85 -9.20
N THR A 43 10.75 7.01 -8.25
CA THR A 43 10.78 6.36 -6.94
C THR A 43 9.38 5.85 -6.58
N ASN A 44 9.27 5.00 -5.57
CA ASN A 44 7.99 4.51 -5.08
C ASN A 44 7.81 4.80 -3.58
N VAL A 45 6.59 4.64 -3.07
CA VAL A 45 6.28 4.88 -1.64
C VAL A 45 7.14 4.01 -0.70
N SER A 46 7.37 2.74 -1.05
CA SER A 46 8.21 1.84 -0.25
C SER A 46 9.67 2.26 -0.19
N ASN A 47 10.18 2.94 -1.22
CA ASN A 47 11.56 3.44 -1.24
C ASN A 47 11.81 4.49 -0.14
N ILE A 48 10.78 5.10 0.45
CA ILE A 48 10.94 6.01 1.60
C ILE A 48 11.64 5.29 2.76
N GLU A 49 11.39 3.99 2.97
CA GLU A 49 12.05 3.17 4.01
C GLU A 49 13.57 3.10 3.85
N VAL A 50 14.08 3.28 2.62
CA VAL A 50 15.51 3.19 2.30
C VAL A 50 16.10 4.59 2.15
N LEU A 51 15.43 5.45 1.39
CA LEU A 51 15.97 6.74 1.01
C LEU A 51 15.91 7.76 2.14
N LEU A 52 14.88 7.73 2.99
CA LEU A 52 14.77 8.66 4.11
C LEU A 52 15.93 8.47 5.11
N PRO A 53 16.20 7.26 5.66
CA PRO A 53 17.36 7.04 6.52
C PRO A 53 18.68 7.45 5.87
N PHE A 54 18.88 7.12 4.58
CA PHE A 54 20.07 7.50 3.84
C PHE A 54 20.25 9.03 3.76
N PHE A 55 19.18 9.78 3.48
CA PHE A 55 19.25 11.24 3.44
C PHE A 55 19.54 11.85 4.80
N LEU A 56 18.94 11.31 5.86
CA LEU A 56 19.19 11.78 7.23
C LEU A 56 20.62 11.50 7.70
N ASP A 57 21.19 10.35 7.34
CA ASP A 57 22.61 10.01 7.55
C ASP A 57 23.53 11.03 6.88
N LYS A 58 23.28 11.33 5.59
CA LYS A 58 24.06 12.33 4.85
C LYS A 58 23.97 13.74 5.44
N MET A 59 22.93 14.03 6.22
CA MET A 59 22.75 15.31 6.91
C MET A 59 23.26 15.29 8.36
N GLY A 60 23.75 14.15 8.86
CA GLY A 60 24.17 14.01 10.25
C GLY A 60 23.00 14.08 11.25
N LEU A 61 21.79 13.73 10.81
CA LEU A 61 20.55 13.82 11.60
C LEU A 61 20.16 12.50 12.27
N ILE A 62 20.97 11.45 12.10
CA ILE A 62 20.85 10.19 12.84
C ILE A 62 22.08 9.97 13.71
N LYS A 63 21.87 9.42 14.90
CA LYS A 63 22.93 8.86 15.75
C LYS A 63 23.03 7.37 15.50
N GLY A 64 24.26 6.88 15.39
CA GLY A 64 24.57 5.50 15.03
C GLY A 64 25.14 5.40 13.63
N ARG A 65 25.45 4.18 13.19
CA ARG A 65 25.96 3.91 11.84
C ARG A 65 24.83 3.32 11.00
N LEU A 66 24.55 3.95 9.86
CA LEU A 66 23.63 3.38 8.88
C LEU A 66 24.30 2.18 8.20
N GLU A 67 24.08 0.99 8.76
CA GLU A 67 24.59 -0.26 8.19
C GLU A 67 23.58 -0.79 7.16
N GLY A 68 23.99 -0.72 5.90
CA GLY A 68 23.23 -1.28 4.78
C GLY A 68 23.67 -2.71 4.52
N GLU A 69 22.72 -3.64 4.58
CA GLU A 69 22.95 -4.98 4.08
C GLU A 69 22.57 -5.01 2.60
N SER A 70 23.58 -5.02 1.73
CA SER A 70 23.36 -5.26 0.30
C SER A 70 22.96 -6.73 0.12
N GLY A 71 21.76 -6.98 -0.41
CA GLY A 71 21.34 -8.34 -0.75
C GLY A 71 20.69 -9.14 0.37
N PHE A 72 20.31 -8.54 1.51
CA PHE A 72 19.39 -9.18 2.43
C PHE A 72 18.01 -9.26 1.77
N MET A 73 17.77 -10.35 1.05
CA MET A 73 16.44 -10.61 0.52
C MET A 73 15.53 -10.85 1.72
N LYS A 74 14.49 -10.02 1.89
CA LYS A 74 13.29 -10.39 2.67
C LYS A 74 13.02 -11.85 2.38
N ASP A 75 12.91 -12.68 3.44
CA ASP A 75 12.72 -14.12 3.29
C ASP A 75 11.75 -14.37 2.14
N PRO A 76 12.23 -14.94 1.01
CA PRO A 76 11.42 -15.06 -0.19
C PRO A 76 10.13 -15.84 0.08
N THR A 77 10.16 -16.76 1.05
CA THR A 77 8.96 -17.46 1.52
C THR A 77 7.99 -16.50 2.21
N ALA A 78 8.45 -15.67 3.16
CA ALA A 78 7.61 -14.65 3.79
C ALA A 78 7.03 -13.63 2.78
N ALA A 79 7.80 -13.26 1.75
CA ALA A 79 7.34 -12.36 0.70
C ALA A 79 6.23 -13.00 -0.16
N ILE A 80 6.39 -14.29 -0.54
CA ILE A 80 5.37 -15.06 -1.27
C ILE A 80 4.09 -15.18 -0.43
N ILE A 81 4.21 -15.58 0.85
CA ILE A 81 3.06 -15.70 1.76
C ILE A 81 2.36 -14.34 1.91
N GLY A 82 3.13 -13.26 2.09
CA GLY A 82 2.58 -11.91 2.17
C GLY A 82 1.77 -11.55 0.93
N SER A 83 2.37 -11.66 -0.26
CA SER A 83 1.69 -11.35 -1.52
C SER A 83 0.43 -12.19 -1.74
N HIS A 84 0.47 -13.47 -1.36
CA HIS A 84 -0.67 -14.37 -1.47
C HIS A 84 -1.80 -13.97 -0.53
N LEU A 85 -1.49 -13.61 0.72
CA LEU A 85 -2.50 -13.13 1.67
C LEU A 85 -3.11 -11.78 1.27
N HIS A 86 -2.36 -10.88 0.60
CA HIS A 86 -2.93 -9.65 0.03
C HIS A 86 -3.96 -9.96 -1.06
N ASN A 87 -3.66 -10.91 -1.95
CA ASN A 87 -4.62 -11.35 -2.97
C ASN A 87 -5.88 -11.97 -2.34
N ILE A 88 -5.72 -12.76 -1.29
CA ILE A 88 -6.87 -13.29 -0.53
C ILE A 88 -7.66 -12.15 0.11
N ASP A 89 -7.03 -11.20 0.82
CA ASP A 89 -7.73 -10.03 1.40
C ASP A 89 -8.53 -9.24 0.35
N ALA A 90 -7.97 -9.05 -0.85
CA ALA A 90 -8.65 -8.41 -1.97
C ALA A 90 -9.86 -9.23 -2.46
N LEU A 91 -9.72 -10.56 -2.59
CA LEU A 91 -10.81 -11.47 -2.95
C LEU A 91 -11.93 -11.45 -1.90
N LEU A 92 -11.59 -11.49 -0.62
CA LEU A 92 -12.54 -11.43 0.48
C LEU A 92 -13.36 -10.12 0.46
N SER A 93 -12.74 -9.02 0.01
CA SER A 93 -13.43 -7.76 -0.23
C SER A 93 -14.48 -7.86 -1.35
N LEU A 94 -14.18 -8.59 -2.43
CA LEU A 94 -15.16 -8.84 -3.51
C LEU A 94 -16.34 -9.68 -3.01
N VAL A 95 -16.05 -10.75 -2.27
CA VAL A 95 -17.08 -11.64 -1.70
C VAL A 95 -18.00 -10.84 -0.77
N ALA A 96 -17.42 -10.03 0.11
CA ALA A 96 -18.18 -9.18 1.05
C ALA A 96 -19.07 -8.15 0.32
N ASN A 97 -18.58 -7.57 -0.79
CA ASN A 97 -19.32 -6.59 -1.59
C ASN A 97 -20.18 -7.20 -2.69
N ARG A 98 -20.18 -8.54 -2.83
CA ARG A 98 -20.89 -9.27 -3.90
C ARG A 98 -20.51 -8.77 -5.30
N SER A 99 -19.24 -8.45 -5.48
CA SER A 99 -18.70 -7.98 -6.75
C SER A 99 -18.45 -9.17 -7.66
N THR A 100 -19.29 -9.34 -8.69
CA THR A 100 -19.19 -10.44 -9.66
C THR A 100 -19.05 -9.94 -11.09
N GLY A 101 -18.51 -10.78 -11.99
CA GLY A 101 -18.42 -10.52 -13.42
C GLY A 101 -17.86 -9.13 -13.77
N THR A 102 -18.69 -8.27 -14.34
CA THR A 102 -18.26 -6.91 -14.76
C THR A 102 -17.91 -5.99 -13.60
N LEU A 103 -18.42 -6.23 -12.38
CA LEU A 103 -18.08 -5.43 -11.21
C LEU A 103 -16.64 -5.68 -10.73
N VAL A 104 -16.10 -6.89 -10.92
CA VAL A 104 -14.70 -7.22 -10.58
C VAL A 104 -13.74 -6.31 -11.34
N LYS A 105 -14.03 -6.01 -12.61
CA LYS A 105 -13.24 -5.09 -13.44
C LYS A 105 -13.22 -3.68 -12.87
N SER A 106 -14.36 -3.23 -12.33
CA SER A 106 -14.47 -1.92 -11.69
C SER A 106 -13.75 -1.86 -10.34
N VAL A 107 -13.58 -2.99 -9.64
CA VAL A 107 -12.84 -3.05 -8.37
C VAL A 107 -11.33 -3.12 -8.59
N PHE A 108 -10.87 -3.81 -9.63
CA PHE A 108 -9.45 -3.91 -10.01
C PHE A 108 -9.16 -3.17 -11.33
N PRO A 109 -9.20 -1.82 -11.34
CA PRO A 109 -9.06 -1.04 -12.56
C PRO A 109 -7.66 -1.10 -13.19
N THR A 110 -6.67 -1.56 -12.42
CA THR A 110 -5.25 -1.65 -12.82
C THR A 110 -4.76 -3.04 -13.15
N TYR A 111 -5.56 -4.07 -12.88
CA TYR A 111 -5.20 -5.43 -13.24
C TYR A 111 -5.47 -5.66 -14.72
N THR A 112 -4.63 -6.45 -15.37
CA THR A 112 -4.89 -6.97 -16.71
C THR A 112 -6.00 -8.03 -16.67
N PRO A 113 -6.66 -8.34 -17.80
CA PRO A 113 -7.63 -9.43 -17.86
C PRO A 113 -7.08 -10.77 -17.35
N LYS A 114 -5.80 -11.05 -17.61
CA LYS A 114 -5.13 -12.28 -17.14
C LYS A 114 -4.98 -12.31 -15.62
N GLU A 115 -4.67 -11.18 -14.99
CA GLU A 115 -4.57 -11.07 -13.53
C GLU A 115 -5.93 -11.15 -12.84
N ARG A 116 -6.97 -10.58 -13.46
CA ARG A 116 -8.34 -10.62 -12.93
C ARG A 116 -9.02 -11.99 -13.04
N LEU A 117 -8.62 -12.82 -13.99
CA LEU A 117 -9.31 -14.08 -14.30
C LEU A 117 -9.55 -14.97 -13.07
N SER A 118 -8.56 -15.11 -12.18
CA SER A 118 -8.72 -15.91 -10.96
C SER A 118 -9.75 -15.31 -9.99
N PHE A 119 -9.90 -13.98 -9.96
CA PHE A 119 -10.89 -13.29 -9.13
C PHE A 119 -12.29 -13.33 -9.74
N GLU A 120 -12.39 -13.15 -11.06
CA GLU A 120 -13.65 -13.29 -11.80
C GLU A 120 -14.23 -14.69 -11.56
N HIS A 121 -13.43 -15.73 -11.83
CA HIS A 121 -13.86 -17.12 -11.63
C HIS A 121 -14.24 -17.44 -10.18
N ALA A 122 -13.49 -16.91 -9.20
CA ALA A 122 -13.78 -17.12 -7.79
C ALA A 122 -15.09 -16.47 -7.32
N THR A 123 -15.65 -15.54 -8.10
CA THR A 123 -16.85 -14.77 -7.72
C THR A 123 -18.06 -14.99 -8.62
N ASP A 124 -17.93 -15.75 -9.72
CA ASP A 124 -18.99 -15.95 -10.73
C ASP A 124 -20.34 -16.41 -10.14
N ASP A 125 -20.31 -17.29 -9.13
CA ASP A 125 -21.51 -17.90 -8.53
C ASP A 125 -22.04 -17.18 -7.27
N ILE A 126 -21.46 -16.02 -6.90
CA ILE A 126 -21.88 -15.27 -5.69
C ILE A 126 -23.11 -14.42 -6.02
N ILE A 127 -24.29 -15.06 -6.11
CA ILE A 127 -25.50 -14.38 -6.62
C ILE A 127 -26.32 -13.72 -5.49
N SER A 128 -26.29 -14.23 -4.26
CA SER A 128 -26.69 -13.55 -3.03
C SER A 128 -26.57 -14.52 -1.86
N PHE A 129 -26.22 -14.04 -0.67
CA PHE A 129 -26.17 -14.89 0.52
C PHE A 129 -26.59 -14.13 1.78
N GLU A 130 -27.19 -14.86 2.72
CA GLU A 130 -27.44 -14.40 4.08
C GLU A 130 -26.12 -14.29 4.83
N ARG A 131 -25.97 -13.25 5.67
CA ARG A 131 -24.69 -12.94 6.35
C ARG A 131 -24.10 -14.14 7.12
N GLY A 132 -24.92 -15.11 7.54
CA GLY A 132 -24.49 -16.33 8.24
C GLY A 132 -23.63 -17.30 7.42
N ASN A 133 -23.73 -17.29 6.08
CA ASN A 133 -23.00 -18.22 5.21
C ASN A 133 -21.66 -17.66 4.69
N LEU A 134 -21.24 -16.50 5.19
CA LEU A 134 -20.09 -15.77 4.63
C LEU A 134 -18.79 -16.59 4.71
N PHE A 135 -18.55 -17.31 5.81
CA PHE A 135 -17.35 -18.12 5.98
C PHE A 135 -17.22 -19.22 4.92
N GLU A 136 -18.29 -19.97 4.66
CA GLU A 136 -18.31 -21.04 3.67
C GLU A 136 -18.09 -20.49 2.26
N LEU A 137 -18.71 -19.35 1.95
CA LEU A 137 -18.55 -18.69 0.65
C LEU A 137 -17.15 -18.14 0.43
N MET A 138 -16.57 -17.49 1.45
CA MET A 138 -15.18 -17.03 1.40
C MET A 138 -14.21 -18.21 1.24
N THR A 139 -14.46 -19.33 1.94
CA THR A 139 -13.66 -20.55 1.80
C THR A 139 -13.74 -21.12 0.38
N GLY A 140 -14.94 -21.24 -0.18
CA GLY A 140 -15.16 -21.68 -1.56
C GLY A 140 -14.50 -20.76 -2.59
N ALA A 141 -14.66 -19.44 -2.43
CA ALA A 141 -14.05 -18.44 -3.30
C ALA A 141 -12.52 -18.54 -3.29
N VAL A 142 -11.90 -18.69 -2.11
CA VAL A 142 -10.43 -18.86 -2.00
C VAL A 142 -9.97 -20.15 -2.67
N ALA A 143 -10.72 -21.25 -2.53
CA ALA A 143 -10.40 -22.50 -3.22
C ALA A 143 -10.43 -22.34 -4.76
N ASN A 144 -11.52 -21.76 -5.29
CA ASN A 144 -11.68 -21.51 -6.74
C ASN A 144 -10.61 -20.56 -7.29
N TYR A 145 -10.29 -19.50 -6.52
CA TYR A 145 -9.20 -18.58 -6.84
C TYR A 145 -7.87 -19.33 -6.97
N LYS A 146 -7.53 -20.16 -5.97
CA LYS A 146 -6.26 -20.91 -5.92
C LYS A 146 -6.15 -21.89 -7.08
N GLU A 147 -7.23 -22.57 -7.46
CA GLU A 147 -7.24 -23.49 -8.59
C GLU A 147 -6.78 -22.81 -9.88
N ILE A 148 -7.43 -21.70 -10.26
CA ILE A 148 -7.09 -20.96 -11.48
C ILE A 148 -5.73 -20.28 -11.37
N TYR A 149 -5.42 -19.73 -10.20
CA TYR A 149 -4.13 -19.08 -9.94
C TYR A 149 -2.95 -20.05 -10.14
N LEU A 150 -3.00 -21.21 -9.51
CA LEU A 150 -1.95 -22.23 -9.60
C LEU A 150 -1.86 -22.83 -11.00
N LYS A 151 -3.00 -23.05 -11.68
CA LYS A 151 -3.01 -23.48 -13.09
C LYS A 151 -2.31 -22.47 -14.00
N ASN A 152 -2.57 -21.18 -13.81
CA ASN A 152 -1.93 -20.10 -14.57
C ASN A 152 -0.42 -19.98 -14.27
N LYS A 153 0.00 -20.26 -13.03
CA LYS A 153 1.43 -20.31 -12.65
C LYS A 153 2.11 -21.53 -13.25
N ALA A 154 1.51 -22.71 -13.15
CA ALA A 154 2.02 -23.94 -13.74
C ALA A 154 2.14 -23.85 -15.27
N ALA A 155 1.22 -23.17 -15.96
CA ALA A 155 1.33 -22.93 -17.41
C ALA A 155 2.56 -22.07 -17.80
N GLN A 156 3.09 -21.27 -16.87
CA GLN A 156 4.31 -20.46 -17.06
C GLN A 156 5.59 -21.27 -16.80
N PHE A 157 5.46 -22.48 -16.25
CA PHE A 157 6.56 -23.39 -15.92
C PHE A 157 7.28 -23.99 -17.14
N GLY A 158 6.73 -23.82 -18.35
CA GLY A 158 7.29 -24.38 -19.59
C GLY A 158 8.67 -23.85 -20.02
N GLN A 159 9.34 -23.02 -19.22
CA GLN A 159 10.73 -22.61 -19.44
C GLN A 159 11.64 -23.35 -18.46
N PRO A 160 12.57 -24.20 -18.93
CA PRO A 160 13.47 -24.94 -18.04
C PRO A 160 14.33 -23.95 -17.21
N PRO A 161 14.67 -24.30 -15.95
CA PRO A 161 15.51 -23.46 -15.13
C PRO A 161 16.86 -23.23 -15.82
N LEU A 162 17.36 -21.99 -15.79
CA LEU A 162 18.64 -21.61 -16.40
C LEU A 162 19.83 -22.40 -15.83
N PHE A 163 19.67 -23.02 -14.65
CA PHE A 163 20.70 -23.80 -13.97
C PHE A 163 20.11 -25.07 -13.32
N PRO A 164 20.75 -26.24 -13.47
CA PRO A 164 20.35 -27.47 -12.79
C PRO A 164 20.38 -27.31 -11.26
N GLY A 165 19.36 -27.80 -10.56
CA GLY A 165 19.28 -27.79 -9.10
C GLY A 165 18.74 -26.49 -8.47
N VAL A 166 18.47 -25.45 -9.25
CA VAL A 166 17.84 -24.22 -8.77
C VAL A 166 16.34 -24.27 -9.10
N LYS A 167 15.48 -24.38 -8.08
CA LYS A 167 14.03 -24.21 -8.25
C LYS A 167 13.77 -22.84 -8.85
N SER A 168 12.97 -22.79 -9.91
CA SER A 168 12.44 -21.55 -10.45
C SER A 168 11.64 -20.81 -9.39
N ASN A 169 11.55 -19.47 -9.51
CA ASN A 169 10.72 -18.67 -8.60
C ASN A 169 9.25 -19.13 -8.59
N ILE A 170 8.77 -19.66 -9.73
CA ILE A 170 7.40 -20.17 -9.88
C ILE A 170 7.21 -21.48 -9.13
N GLU A 171 8.14 -22.44 -9.22
CA GLU A 171 8.07 -23.68 -8.43
C GLU A 171 8.04 -23.40 -6.93
N ARG A 172 8.91 -22.49 -6.49
CA ARG A 172 8.96 -22.06 -5.09
C ARG A 172 7.64 -21.43 -4.65
N GLU A 173 7.06 -20.59 -5.51
CA GLU A 173 5.78 -19.94 -5.23
C GLU A 173 4.64 -20.96 -5.11
N ILE A 174 4.56 -21.93 -6.03
CA ILE A 174 3.58 -23.02 -5.97
C ILE A 174 3.75 -23.81 -4.68
N GLU A 175 4.97 -24.27 -4.38
CA GLU A 175 5.29 -25.03 -3.17
C GLU A 175 4.83 -24.31 -1.90
N VAL A 176 5.18 -23.03 -1.76
CA VAL A 176 4.81 -22.22 -0.59
C VAL A 176 3.30 -22.01 -0.47
N ILE A 177 2.58 -21.81 -1.59
CA ILE A 177 1.12 -21.59 -1.58
C ILE A 177 0.34 -22.89 -1.31
N THR A 178 0.89 -24.02 -1.74
CA THR A 178 0.30 -25.35 -1.47
C THR A 178 0.68 -25.90 -0.10
N ASP A 179 1.60 -25.25 0.62
CA ASP A 179 2.01 -25.69 1.94
C ASP A 179 0.84 -25.65 2.94
N PRO A 180 0.63 -26.72 3.74
CA PRO A 180 -0.46 -26.77 4.73
C PRO A 180 -0.45 -25.63 5.75
N GLN A 181 0.71 -25.11 6.15
CA GLN A 181 0.81 -23.97 7.07
C GLN A 181 0.33 -22.68 6.43
N THR A 182 0.59 -22.50 5.13
CA THR A 182 0.00 -21.39 4.36
C THR A 182 -1.52 -21.55 4.33
N GLY A 183 -2.03 -22.76 4.03
CA GLY A 183 -3.48 -23.05 4.06
C GLY A 183 -4.15 -22.75 5.41
N GLU A 184 -3.49 -23.09 6.51
CA GLU A 184 -3.97 -22.77 7.86
C GLU A 184 -3.97 -21.24 8.12
N SER A 185 -2.99 -20.51 7.61
CA SER A 185 -2.95 -19.05 7.67
C SER A 185 -4.08 -18.41 6.86
N GLU A 186 -4.42 -18.97 5.70
CA GLU A 186 -5.55 -18.55 4.86
C GLU A 186 -6.88 -18.72 5.60
N LYS A 187 -7.08 -19.89 6.21
CA LYS A 187 -8.28 -20.17 7.00
C LYS A 187 -8.48 -19.17 8.12
N ARG A 188 -7.41 -18.86 8.87
CA ARG A 188 -7.44 -17.83 9.93
C ARG A 188 -7.77 -16.43 9.40
N LEU A 189 -7.30 -16.09 8.19
CA LEU A 189 -7.64 -14.82 7.56
C LEU A 189 -9.13 -14.76 7.22
N ILE A 190 -9.67 -15.84 6.65
CA ILE A 190 -11.11 -15.99 6.35
C ILE A 190 -11.95 -15.87 7.63
N ASP A 191 -11.59 -16.60 8.68
CA ASP A 191 -12.26 -16.54 10.00
C ASP A 191 -12.30 -15.11 10.55
N SER A 192 -11.17 -14.41 10.46
CA SER A 192 -11.02 -13.03 10.92
C SER A 192 -11.94 -12.08 10.14
N TRP A 193 -11.91 -12.18 8.81
CA TRP A 193 -12.74 -11.40 7.90
C TRP A 193 -14.23 -11.62 8.14
N ALA A 194 -14.66 -12.89 8.23
CA ALA A 194 -16.06 -13.23 8.49
C ALA A 194 -16.52 -12.66 9.85
N SER A 195 -15.68 -12.76 10.88
CA SER A 195 -15.95 -12.20 12.20
C SER A 195 -16.04 -10.66 12.19
N GLU A 196 -15.15 -9.99 11.46
CA GLU A 196 -15.18 -8.53 11.26
C GLU A 196 -16.41 -8.05 10.49
N PHE A 197 -16.78 -8.74 9.41
CA PHE A 197 -17.97 -8.41 8.63
C PHE A 197 -19.27 -8.51 9.46
N MET A 198 -19.35 -9.49 10.35
CA MET A 198 -20.50 -9.65 11.27
C MET A 198 -20.55 -8.60 12.37
N LYS A 199 -19.43 -7.93 12.66
CA LYS A 199 -19.30 -6.88 13.67
C LYS A 199 -18.68 -5.63 13.04
N PRO A 200 -19.36 -5.00 12.08
CA PRO A 200 -18.79 -3.90 11.32
C PRO A 200 -18.45 -2.74 12.26
N SER A 201 -17.22 -2.26 12.14
CA SER A 201 -16.69 -1.13 12.87
C SER A 201 -16.87 0.14 12.04
N PRO A 202 -16.97 1.34 12.63
CA PRO A 202 -16.83 2.60 11.89
C PRO A 202 -15.50 2.70 11.12
N LEU A 203 -14.55 1.79 11.37
CA LEU A 203 -13.23 1.72 10.75
C LEU A 203 -13.14 0.68 9.61
N THR A 204 -14.24 0.04 9.21
CA THR A 204 -14.25 -0.99 8.14
C THR A 204 -15.32 -0.67 7.09
N TRP A 205 -15.12 0.42 6.34
CA TRP A 205 -16.13 0.91 5.39
C TRP A 205 -16.36 -0.05 4.22
N GLU A 206 -15.36 -0.84 3.85
CA GLU A 206 -15.50 -1.86 2.81
C GLU A 206 -16.55 -2.95 3.10
N PHE A 207 -17.10 -3.03 4.32
CA PHE A 207 -18.22 -3.93 4.63
C PHE A 207 -19.60 -3.27 4.48
N ARG A 208 -19.63 -1.99 4.12
CA ARG A 208 -20.88 -1.25 3.94
C ARG A 208 -21.43 -1.52 2.54
N ASN A 209 -22.74 -1.44 2.39
CA ASN A 209 -23.40 -1.65 1.09
C ASN A 209 -23.46 -0.38 0.22
N ASP A 210 -23.12 0.79 0.77
CA ASP A 210 -23.24 2.11 0.13
C ASP A 210 -21.87 2.70 -0.24
N VAL A 211 -20.91 1.84 -0.60
CA VAL A 211 -19.54 2.22 -0.92
C VAL A 211 -19.14 1.84 -2.34
N ILE A 212 -18.17 2.59 -2.85
CA ILE A 212 -17.42 2.28 -4.06
C ILE A 212 -16.05 1.81 -3.60
N LEU A 213 -15.75 0.54 -3.85
CA LEU A 213 -14.49 -0.10 -3.51
C LEU A 213 -13.57 -0.14 -4.73
N GLN A 214 -12.29 0.18 -4.53
CA GLN A 214 -11.21 -0.01 -5.49
C GLN A 214 -10.06 -0.71 -4.78
N ARG A 215 -9.49 -1.74 -5.39
CA ARG A 215 -8.40 -2.54 -4.83
C ARG A 215 -7.17 -2.48 -5.75
N GLU A 216 -5.99 -2.51 -5.14
CA GLU A 216 -4.69 -2.67 -5.82
C GLU A 216 -4.43 -1.58 -6.88
N VAL A 217 -4.85 -0.34 -6.58
CA VAL A 217 -4.83 0.78 -7.53
C VAL A 217 -3.40 1.32 -7.67
N ASP A 218 -2.80 1.14 -8.85
CA ASP A 218 -1.51 1.72 -9.21
C ASP A 218 -1.64 3.20 -9.61
N ILE A 219 -0.97 4.08 -8.87
CA ILE A 219 -0.99 5.54 -9.04
C ILE A 219 0.41 6.07 -9.30
N VAL A 220 0.51 7.01 -10.24
CA VAL A 220 1.76 7.71 -10.59
C VAL A 220 1.57 9.22 -10.45
N LEU A 221 2.29 9.83 -9.53
CA LEU A 221 2.34 11.28 -9.35
C LEU A 221 3.59 11.85 -10.01
N ASN A 222 3.41 12.70 -11.03
CA ASN A 222 4.49 13.47 -11.64
C ASN A 222 4.56 14.85 -10.99
N LEU A 223 5.61 15.06 -10.20
CA LEU A 223 5.88 16.32 -9.53
C LEU A 223 6.80 17.15 -10.43
N ALA A 224 6.19 17.88 -11.36
CA ALA A 224 6.87 18.52 -12.49
C ALA A 224 7.97 19.52 -12.06
N ASN A 225 7.76 20.25 -10.95
CA ASN A 225 8.74 21.20 -10.42
C ASN A 225 9.89 20.54 -9.66
N GLU A 226 9.90 19.21 -9.55
CA GLU A 226 10.91 18.48 -8.79
C GLU A 226 11.63 17.41 -9.63
N GLY A 227 11.30 17.26 -10.92
CA GLY A 227 11.85 16.18 -11.75
C GLY A 227 11.61 14.80 -11.14
N LEU A 228 10.58 14.65 -10.30
CA LEU A 228 10.35 13.45 -9.50
C LEU A 228 9.04 12.78 -9.91
N GLN A 229 9.11 11.46 -10.11
CA GLN A 229 7.92 10.64 -10.32
C GLN A 229 7.78 9.67 -9.16
N PHE A 230 6.71 9.80 -8.40
CA PHE A 230 6.36 8.86 -7.34
C PHE A 230 5.34 7.84 -7.85
N THR A 231 5.59 6.57 -7.60
CA THR A 231 4.64 5.48 -7.87
C THR A 231 4.19 4.81 -6.58
N GLY A 232 2.93 4.44 -6.47
CA GLY A 232 2.42 3.70 -5.32
C GLY A 232 1.26 2.81 -5.73
N ARG A 233 1.13 1.67 -5.07
CA ARG A 233 -0.05 0.83 -5.16
C ARG A 233 -0.82 0.96 -3.86
N LEU A 234 -2.09 1.30 -3.95
CA LEU A 234 -2.98 1.37 -2.80
C LEU A 234 -3.77 0.06 -2.72
N ASP A 235 -3.64 -0.66 -1.61
CA ASP A 235 -4.32 -1.94 -1.38
C ASP A 235 -5.84 -1.80 -1.49
N SER A 236 -6.43 -0.82 -0.80
CA SER A 236 -7.87 -0.57 -0.78
C SER A 236 -8.18 0.92 -0.66
N ILE A 237 -9.07 1.41 -1.53
CA ILE A 237 -9.69 2.73 -1.48
C ILE A 237 -11.20 2.53 -1.45
N VAL A 238 -11.85 3.00 -0.39
CA VAL A 238 -13.29 2.90 -0.18
C VAL A 238 -13.88 4.29 -0.15
N ARG A 239 -14.85 4.61 -1.00
CA ARG A 239 -15.56 5.89 -1.00
C ARG A 239 -17.04 5.69 -0.69
N LEU A 240 -17.61 6.52 0.18
CA LEU A 240 -19.05 6.54 0.42
C LEU A 240 -19.82 7.16 -0.76
N GLU A 241 -20.86 6.49 -1.27
CA GLU A 241 -21.65 6.95 -2.43
C GLU A 241 -22.44 8.24 -2.13
N ARG A 242 -22.98 8.36 -0.90
CA ARG A 242 -23.95 9.39 -0.48
C ARG A 242 -23.39 10.80 -0.22
N MET A 243 -22.15 11.06 -0.63
CA MET A 243 -21.49 12.35 -0.43
C MET A 243 -21.15 12.98 -1.78
N ASP A 244 -22.17 13.36 -2.54
CA ASP A 244 -22.15 14.30 -3.70
C ASP A 244 -21.61 15.68 -3.28
N LYS A 245 -21.77 15.91 -1.98
CA LYS A 245 -21.04 16.76 -1.07
C LYS A 245 -19.51 16.58 -1.13
N LEU A 246 -19.08 15.59 -0.34
CA LEU A 246 -17.76 15.40 0.21
C LEU A 246 -17.07 14.13 -0.30
N VAL A 247 -15.85 14.27 -0.82
CA VAL A 247 -14.89 13.17 -1.00
C VAL A 247 -14.48 12.64 0.36
N VAL A 248 -15.24 11.65 0.81
CA VAL A 248 -14.95 10.91 2.02
C VAL A 248 -14.48 9.52 1.61
N SER A 249 -13.21 9.26 1.86
CA SER A 249 -12.54 8.01 1.51
C SER A 249 -11.88 7.35 2.73
N GLN A 250 -11.89 6.03 2.76
CA GLN A 250 -11.09 5.25 3.67
C GLN A 250 -10.05 4.49 2.86
N ILE A 251 -8.80 4.60 3.28
CA ILE A 251 -7.68 3.85 2.72
C ILE A 251 -7.37 2.77 3.72
N THR A 252 -7.37 1.52 3.27
CA THR A 252 -6.93 0.40 4.11
C THR A 252 -5.68 -0.20 3.48
N ASP A 253 -4.62 -0.30 4.27
CA ASP A 253 -3.35 -0.92 3.89
C ASP A 253 -3.15 -2.20 4.71
N PHE A 254 -3.05 -3.34 4.03
CA PHE A 254 -2.98 -4.64 4.67
C PHE A 254 -1.52 -4.98 5.03
N LYS A 255 -1.32 -5.57 6.21
CA LYS A 255 0.00 -5.95 6.72
C LYS A 255 -0.05 -7.31 7.39
N THR A 256 0.84 -8.21 6.99
CA THR A 256 0.86 -9.63 7.42
C THR A 256 1.85 -9.92 8.56
N GLY A 257 2.15 -8.92 9.40
CA GLY A 257 3.16 -9.01 10.46
C GLY A 257 2.69 -8.46 11.80
N LYS A 258 3.39 -8.86 12.88
CA LYS A 258 3.09 -8.40 14.23
C LYS A 258 3.32 -6.90 14.37
N ALA A 259 2.43 -6.23 15.11
CA ALA A 259 2.69 -4.89 15.59
C ALA A 259 3.92 -4.92 16.52
N ARG A 260 4.90 -4.07 16.23
CA ARG A 260 6.07 -3.85 17.09
C ARG A 260 6.09 -2.41 17.55
N VAL A 261 6.69 -2.18 18.72
CA VAL A 261 7.01 -0.82 19.16
C VAL A 261 8.00 -0.25 18.15
N LYS A 262 7.58 0.84 17.48
CA LYS A 262 8.38 1.52 16.47
C LYS A 262 9.34 2.51 17.15
N THR A 263 10.57 2.59 16.66
CA THR A 263 11.48 3.71 16.97
C THR A 263 10.96 5.02 16.40
N ASP A 264 11.52 6.16 16.82
CA ASP A 264 11.12 7.48 16.32
C ASP A 264 11.33 7.59 14.79
N LEU A 265 12.43 7.05 14.26
CA LEU A 265 12.70 7.02 12.82
C LEU A 265 11.70 6.12 12.07
N GLU A 266 11.34 4.96 12.62
CA GLU A 266 10.32 4.09 12.03
C GLU A 266 8.93 4.75 11.99
N LYS A 267 8.58 5.52 13.03
CA LYS A 267 7.33 6.28 13.07
C LYS A 267 7.32 7.37 12.00
N GLU A 268 8.42 8.09 11.84
CA GLU A 268 8.57 9.13 10.82
C GLU A 268 8.46 8.56 9.39
N ILE A 269 9.15 7.44 9.11
CA ILE A 269 9.04 6.75 7.81
C ILE A 269 7.59 6.35 7.54
N ALA A 270 6.93 5.72 8.52
CA ALA A 270 5.54 5.30 8.38
C ALA A 270 4.63 6.51 8.11
N LEU A 271 4.80 7.61 8.85
CA LEU A 271 4.04 8.84 8.66
C LEU A 271 4.19 9.39 7.23
N ARG A 272 5.41 9.44 6.68
CA ARG A 272 5.64 9.92 5.30
C ARG A 272 5.03 9.00 4.25
N GLN A 273 5.07 7.70 4.45
CA GLN A 273 4.38 6.75 3.57
C GLN A 273 2.86 6.95 3.60
N ILE A 274 2.28 7.12 4.79
CA ILE A 274 0.84 7.37 4.97
C ILE A 274 0.42 8.67 4.29
N LEU A 275 1.14 9.76 4.54
CA LEU A 275 0.88 11.06 3.91
C LEU A 275 0.91 10.96 2.38
N MET A 276 1.87 10.20 1.84
CA MET A 276 2.00 9.99 0.41
C MET A 276 0.84 9.15 -0.17
N MET A 277 0.47 8.06 0.50
CA MET A 277 -0.66 7.21 0.09
C MET A 277 -1.99 7.97 0.17
N ARG A 278 -2.17 8.79 1.22
CA ARG A 278 -3.33 9.66 1.38
C ARG A 278 -3.41 10.67 0.24
N LEU A 279 -2.32 11.36 -0.07
CA LEU A 279 -2.28 12.29 -1.20
C LEU A 279 -2.67 11.62 -2.53
N MET A 280 -2.14 10.41 -2.79
CA MET A 280 -2.50 9.62 -3.96
C MET A 280 -4.00 9.27 -4.00
N ALA A 281 -4.55 8.78 -2.89
CA ALA A 281 -5.95 8.39 -2.78
C ALA A 281 -6.90 9.58 -2.92
N GLU A 282 -6.56 10.72 -2.33
CA GLU A 282 -7.32 11.96 -2.45
C GLU A 282 -7.40 12.40 -3.91
N TRP A 283 -6.26 12.44 -4.61
CA TRP A 283 -6.21 12.83 -6.03
C TRP A 283 -6.98 11.86 -6.91
N PHE A 284 -6.84 10.57 -6.65
CA PHE A 284 -7.58 9.52 -7.34
C PHE A 284 -9.08 9.66 -7.14
N THR A 285 -9.53 9.76 -5.89
CA THR A 285 -10.95 9.82 -5.56
C THR A 285 -11.58 11.11 -6.10
N ALA A 286 -10.90 12.24 -5.94
CA ALA A 286 -11.35 13.54 -6.46
C ALA A 286 -11.54 13.52 -7.98
N ARG A 287 -10.61 12.91 -8.72
CA ARG A 287 -10.63 12.92 -10.19
C ARG A 287 -11.56 11.86 -10.79
N PHE A 288 -11.60 10.67 -10.20
CA PHE A 288 -12.21 9.50 -10.86
C PHE A 288 -13.47 8.99 -10.18
N LEU A 289 -13.68 9.29 -8.90
CA LEU A 289 -14.80 8.74 -8.15
C LEU A 289 -15.86 9.80 -7.76
N VAL A 290 -15.51 11.09 -7.73
CA VAL A 290 -16.47 12.18 -7.43
C VAL A 290 -17.67 12.14 -8.38
N GLY A 291 -18.87 12.11 -7.78
CA GLY A 291 -20.14 12.12 -8.53
C GLY A 291 -20.40 10.86 -9.36
N ARG A 292 -19.58 9.81 -9.22
CA ARG A 292 -19.75 8.54 -9.93
C ARG A 292 -20.20 7.44 -8.98
N LYS A 293 -20.87 6.42 -9.52
CA LYS A 293 -21.30 5.20 -8.83
C LYS A 293 -20.35 4.02 -9.05
N SER A 294 -19.55 4.08 -10.11
CA SER A 294 -18.56 3.06 -10.47
C SER A 294 -17.41 3.70 -11.22
N LEU A 295 -16.26 3.00 -11.24
CA LEU A 295 -15.15 3.34 -12.09
C LEU A 295 -15.24 2.53 -13.39
N ASN A 296 -15.50 3.21 -14.50
CA ASN A 296 -15.67 2.58 -15.83
C ASN A 296 -14.41 2.76 -16.70
N MET A 297 -13.23 2.69 -16.10
CA MET A 297 -11.96 2.87 -16.81
C MET A 297 -10.95 1.81 -16.37
N GLU A 298 -10.29 1.20 -17.36
CA GLU A 298 -9.16 0.29 -17.15
C GLU A 298 -7.87 0.97 -17.63
N THR A 299 -6.81 0.85 -16.84
CA THR A 299 -5.51 1.45 -17.18
C THR A 299 -4.39 0.73 -16.45
N SER A 300 -3.18 0.68 -17.01
CA SER A 300 -2.05 0.08 -16.28
C SER A 300 -1.62 0.89 -15.06
N ALA A 301 -1.88 2.21 -15.04
CA ALA A 301 -1.71 3.06 -13.88
C ALA A 301 -2.42 4.41 -14.06
N PHE A 302 -2.88 5.01 -12.96
CA PHE A 302 -3.49 6.33 -12.97
C PHE A 302 -2.42 7.43 -12.85
N ILE A 303 -2.21 8.17 -13.95
CA ILE A 303 -1.15 9.17 -14.04
C ILE A 303 -1.68 10.59 -13.77
N PHE A 304 -1.00 11.28 -12.84
CA PHE A 304 -1.28 12.66 -12.47
C PHE A 304 -0.10 13.56 -12.81
N LYS A 305 -0.38 14.78 -13.28
CA LYS A 305 0.61 15.84 -13.50
C LYS A 305 0.30 17.00 -12.54
N LYS A 306 1.35 17.63 -11.99
CA LYS A 306 1.28 18.80 -11.09
C LYS A 306 0.69 20.02 -11.82
N ASN A 307 -0.63 20.06 -11.98
CA ASN A 307 -1.39 21.22 -12.45
C ASN A 307 -2.77 21.22 -11.78
N PHE A 308 -2.80 21.36 -10.46
CA PHE A 308 -4.03 21.80 -9.77
C PHE A 308 -3.67 22.83 -8.72
N GLY A 309 -3.75 24.09 -9.14
CA GLY A 309 -3.79 25.23 -8.25
C GLY A 309 -5.08 25.24 -7.46
N ASN A 310 -4.95 25.64 -6.20
CA ASN A 310 -6.00 25.91 -5.22
C ASN A 310 -7.31 26.43 -5.82
N LYS A 311 -8.43 25.92 -5.28
CA LYS A 311 -9.51 26.71 -4.65
C LYS A 311 -10.65 25.80 -4.14
N THR A 312 -11.00 25.94 -2.85
CA THR A 312 -12.40 25.86 -2.32
C THR A 312 -13.21 24.54 -2.24
N VAL A 313 -12.69 23.30 -2.27
CA VAL A 313 -13.58 22.11 -2.10
C VAL A 313 -12.91 20.96 -1.31
N GLU A 314 -12.46 21.14 -0.07
CA GLU A 314 -13.25 21.30 1.16
C GLU A 314 -14.10 20.12 1.58
N ARG A 315 -14.14 19.01 0.86
CA ARG A 315 -15.17 18.05 1.22
C ARG A 315 -14.58 16.72 1.69
N ARG A 316 -13.86 16.81 2.82
CA ARG A 316 -12.91 15.84 3.39
C ARG A 316 -13.53 14.76 4.28
N LEU A 317 -12.96 13.56 4.20
CA LEU A 317 -12.58 12.69 5.33
C LEU A 317 -11.71 11.57 4.75
N ASP A 318 -10.41 11.56 5.05
CA ASP A 318 -9.49 10.53 4.56
C ASP A 318 -8.96 9.78 5.76
N GLN A 319 -9.72 8.78 6.17
CA GLN A 319 -9.25 7.89 7.20
C GLN A 319 -8.23 6.96 6.57
N PHE A 320 -6.99 6.99 7.06
CA PHE A 320 -6.03 5.95 6.75
C PHE A 320 -6.06 4.90 7.86
N ALA A 321 -6.20 3.64 7.50
CA ALA A 321 -6.22 2.52 8.42
C ALA A 321 -5.20 1.46 7.98
N TYR A 322 -4.30 1.06 8.89
CA TYR A 322 -3.57 -0.18 8.71
C TYR A 322 -4.40 -1.33 9.25
N ARG A 323 -4.68 -2.31 8.39
CA ARG A 323 -5.20 -3.60 8.83
C ARG A 323 -4.04 -4.56 9.01
N ARG A 324 -3.73 -4.89 10.27
CA ARG A 324 -2.70 -5.87 10.59
C ARG A 324 -3.30 -7.22 10.91
N PHE A 325 -2.82 -8.22 10.20
CA PHE A 325 -3.15 -9.62 10.40
C PHE A 325 -1.92 -10.38 10.90
N ASP A 326 -2.02 -11.00 12.07
CA ASP A 326 -1.04 -11.98 12.52
C ASP A 326 -1.43 -13.38 12.03
N LYS A 327 -0.73 -13.85 10.99
CA LYS A 327 -0.96 -15.18 10.38
C LYS A 327 -0.85 -16.35 11.36
N ASN A 328 -0.13 -16.19 12.48
CA ASN A 328 0.06 -17.26 13.45
C ASN A 328 -1.10 -17.36 14.43
N THR A 329 -1.75 -16.24 14.75
CA THR A 329 -2.82 -16.19 15.77
C THR A 329 -4.20 -15.97 15.17
N GLY A 330 -4.29 -15.50 13.92
CA GLY A 330 -5.54 -15.04 13.33
C GLY A 330 -6.04 -13.73 13.93
N THR A 331 -5.19 -12.97 14.61
CA THR A 331 -5.62 -11.68 15.19
C THR A 331 -5.60 -10.62 14.11
N MET A 332 -6.76 -10.00 13.87
CA MET A 332 -6.90 -8.78 13.07
C MET A 332 -6.96 -7.56 13.97
N SER A 333 -6.16 -6.55 13.68
CA SER A 333 -6.17 -5.26 14.36
C SER A 333 -6.18 -4.13 13.35
N VAL A 334 -6.82 -3.02 13.71
CA VAL A 334 -6.92 -1.82 12.87
C VAL A 334 -6.26 -0.66 13.60
N GLU A 335 -5.16 -0.15 13.05
CA GLU A 335 -4.50 1.08 13.51
C GLU A 335 -4.96 2.22 12.60
N VAL A 336 -5.56 3.25 13.19
CA VAL A 336 -5.99 4.43 12.43
C VAL A 336 -4.91 5.50 12.55
N ALA A 337 -4.45 5.99 11.40
CA ALA A 337 -3.55 7.12 11.34
C ALA A 337 -4.38 8.39 11.14
N ASP A 338 -4.43 9.24 12.16
CA ASP A 338 -4.96 10.59 12.01
C ASP A 338 -3.87 11.51 11.43
N ILE A 339 -4.27 12.42 10.55
CA ILE A 339 -3.36 13.39 9.94
C ILE A 339 -3.98 14.76 10.03
N SER A 340 -3.29 15.62 10.76
CA SER A 340 -3.66 17.03 10.91
C SER A 340 -3.50 17.82 9.61
N ASP A 341 -4.24 18.93 9.50
CA ASP A 341 -4.07 19.90 8.42
C ASP A 341 -2.64 20.45 8.35
N GLN A 342 -1.97 20.56 9.50
CA GLN A 342 -0.58 20.97 9.59
C GLN A 342 0.37 19.96 8.92
N SER A 343 0.21 18.67 9.20
CA SER A 343 1.01 17.60 8.58
C SER A 343 0.84 17.56 7.06
N ARG A 344 -0.34 17.93 6.55
CA ARG A 344 -0.60 18.07 5.11
C ARG A 344 0.18 19.24 4.48
N ILE A 345 0.18 20.41 5.13
CA ILE A 345 0.95 21.58 4.67
C ILE A 345 2.45 21.25 4.66
N GLU A 346 2.91 20.53 5.67
CA GLU A 346 4.32 20.11 5.79
C GLU A 346 4.72 19.07 4.75
N MET A 347 3.78 18.25 4.27
CA MET A 347 4.03 17.25 3.23
C MET A 347 4.49 17.90 1.92
N GLU A 348 3.93 19.05 1.53
CA GLU A 348 4.36 19.75 0.30
C GLU A 348 5.82 20.20 0.39
N LYS A 349 6.21 20.78 1.54
CA LYS A 349 7.60 21.18 1.81
C LYS A 349 8.53 19.98 1.86
N TRP A 350 8.09 18.89 2.49
CA TRP A 350 8.85 17.64 2.55
C TRP A 350 9.06 17.03 1.16
N LEU A 351 8.05 17.03 0.28
CA LEU A 351 8.18 16.52 -1.09
C LEU A 351 9.22 17.30 -1.89
N MET A 352 9.24 18.63 -1.75
CA MET A 352 10.28 19.46 -2.37
C MET A 352 11.68 19.10 -1.87
N TRP A 353 11.84 18.99 -0.55
CA TRP A 353 13.11 18.55 0.06
C TRP A 353 13.54 17.16 -0.44
N TYR A 354 12.61 16.20 -0.41
CA TYR A 354 12.87 14.83 -0.80
C TYR A 354 13.28 14.73 -2.28
N GLY A 355 12.60 15.45 -3.17
CA GLY A 355 12.97 15.56 -4.58
C GLY A 355 14.37 16.16 -4.77
N ALA A 356 14.69 17.23 -4.05
CA ALA A 356 16.02 17.83 -4.08
C ALA A 356 17.11 16.84 -3.61
N MET A 357 16.86 16.08 -2.54
CA MET A 357 17.79 15.07 -2.01
C MET A 357 17.98 13.90 -2.98
N VAL A 358 16.90 13.42 -3.60
CA VAL A 358 16.96 12.39 -4.64
C VAL A 358 17.85 12.84 -5.80
N HIS A 359 17.75 14.09 -6.23
CA HIS A 359 18.58 14.62 -7.31
C HIS A 359 20.02 14.90 -6.89
N LYS A 360 20.25 15.37 -5.66
CA LYS A 360 21.58 15.61 -5.10
C LYS A 360 22.41 14.32 -5.02
N PHE A 361 21.77 13.21 -4.64
CA PHE A 361 22.41 11.89 -4.46
C PHE A 361 21.96 10.88 -5.51
N GLU A 362 21.66 11.32 -6.73
CA GLU A 362 21.00 10.50 -7.75
C GLU A 362 21.73 9.17 -8.04
N ARG A 363 23.06 9.19 -8.11
CA ARG A 363 23.86 7.99 -8.40
C ARG A 363 23.71 6.96 -7.28
N GLU A 364 23.81 7.40 -6.02
CA GLU A 364 23.65 6.57 -4.84
C GLU A 364 22.23 6.06 -4.71
N VAL A 365 21.23 6.92 -4.93
CA VAL A 365 19.80 6.54 -4.93
C VAL A 365 19.53 5.46 -5.98
N ARG A 366 20.02 5.62 -7.21
CA ARG A 366 19.89 4.60 -8.27
C ARG A 366 20.53 3.28 -7.85
N ASN A 367 21.69 3.31 -7.21
CA ASN A 367 22.36 2.11 -6.72
C ASN A 367 21.59 1.43 -5.57
N LEU A 368 21.09 2.20 -4.60
CA LEU A 368 20.29 1.70 -3.48
C LEU A 368 19.02 1.01 -3.97
N ILE A 369 18.29 1.66 -4.90
CA ILE A 369 17.07 1.09 -5.50
C ILE A 369 17.39 -0.17 -6.33
N ARG A 370 18.43 -0.11 -7.20
CA ARG A 370 18.81 -1.24 -8.05
C ARG A 370 19.24 -2.46 -7.24
N ASN A 371 19.97 -2.24 -6.15
CA ASN A 371 20.49 -3.30 -5.29
C ASN A 371 19.48 -3.76 -4.23
N LYS A 372 18.28 -3.16 -4.19
CA LYS A 372 17.24 -3.43 -3.19
C LYS A 372 17.80 -3.36 -1.75
N THR A 373 18.65 -2.37 -1.50
CA THR A 373 19.31 -2.19 -0.20
C THR A 373 18.27 -2.02 0.91
N GLN A 374 18.51 -2.64 2.06
CA GLN A 374 17.76 -2.42 3.29
C GLN A 374 18.71 -1.99 4.39
N PHE A 375 18.23 -1.13 5.27
CA PHE A 375 18.98 -0.63 6.42
C PHE A 375 18.37 -1.20 7.70
N ASP A 376 19.21 -1.65 8.63
CA ASP A 376 18.74 -1.91 9.99
C ASP A 376 18.62 -0.59 10.75
N ILE A 377 17.40 -0.08 10.81
CA ILE A 377 17.10 1.21 11.45
C ILE A 377 16.66 1.09 12.92
N ARG A 378 16.66 -0.14 13.49
CA ARG A 378 16.13 -0.39 14.84
C ARG A 378 16.96 0.24 15.95
N ASN A 379 18.25 0.44 15.70
CA ASN A 379 19.19 1.02 16.67
C ASN A 379 19.57 2.47 16.32
N LEU A 380 18.90 3.08 15.35
CA LEU A 380 19.16 4.45 14.93
C LEU A 380 18.23 5.41 15.68
N GLU A 381 18.81 6.49 16.18
CA GLU A 381 18.08 7.56 16.84
C GLU A 381 18.13 8.83 16.01
N LEU A 382 17.04 9.59 16.00
CA LEU A 382 17.05 10.94 15.44
C LEU A 382 17.83 11.88 16.39
N VAL A 383 18.67 12.73 15.82
CA VAL A 383 19.34 13.80 16.58
C VAL A 383 18.27 14.81 17.02
N LYS A 384 18.06 14.90 18.34
CA LYS A 384 17.24 15.93 18.99
C LYS A 384 18.00 17.25 19.10
#